data_AF-A0A642VBZ3-F1
#
_entry.id   AF-A0A642VBZ3-F1
#
_cell.length_a   1.000
_cell.length_b   1.000
_cell.length_c   1.000
_cell.angle_alpha   90.00
_cell.angle_beta   90.00
_cell.angle_gamma   90.00
#
_symmetry.space_group_name_H-M   'P 1'
#
loop_
_entity.id
_entity.type
_entity.pdbx_description
1 polymer ?
#
loop_
_entity_poly.entity_id
_entity_poly.type
_entity_poly.pdbx_seq_one_letter_code
_entity_poly.pdbx_strand_id
1 'polypeptide(L)'
;MLATATSHHTLSVLSLDTGSQVASCQERELYLPLRAVLPTDYSDMYTEDLLQSNNLNSLGRPLFTERALVDWTLNDIRSLLIVDRLRPEWKGRVPTICERGYRVMHLPLDATNNQIIHTLVSSDMYKEHDFDYSFLYQTAQYTVNAARQRQQQQHEMFSMEGNKPLTKPEWRNIIENYLLNLACEAQCRIDYKKTCSYLKKKKQEQHVTKPSSPPLNSSNTSPLLKKALLTSSSTSPDFPSYLRPSKPSLSRQEKQQVWVQVQTKLYRRLGLDWEADDLI
;
A
#
# COMPACT_ATOMS: atom_id res chain seq x y z
N MET A 1 80.33 5.75 27.96
CA MET A 1 81.42 4.88 27.47
C MET A 1 81.70 3.81 28.51
N LEU A 2 81.23 2.59 28.25
CA LEU A 2 81.82 1.32 28.71
C LEU A 2 80.94 0.22 28.11
N ALA A 3 81.49 -0.43 27.09
CA ALA A 3 80.92 -1.59 26.42
C ALA A 3 81.24 -2.84 27.25
N THR A 4 80.28 -3.76 27.35
CA THR A 4 80.56 -5.17 27.60
C THR A 4 79.79 -6.00 26.59
N ALA A 5 80.54 -6.84 25.91
CA ALA A 5 80.11 -7.78 24.91
C ALA A 5 79.66 -9.09 25.58
N THR A 6 78.69 -9.77 25.00
CA THR A 6 78.58 -11.22 25.10
C THR A 6 78.00 -11.81 23.82
N SER A 7 78.61 -12.92 23.43
CA SER A 7 78.58 -13.59 22.15
C SER A 7 77.51 -14.69 22.11
N HIS A 8 76.89 -14.81 20.93
CA HIS A 8 76.37 -15.97 20.21
C HIS A 8 75.95 -17.24 20.99
N HIS A 9 74.70 -17.67 20.78
CA HIS A 9 74.42 -19.05 20.38
C HIS A 9 73.24 -19.12 19.40
N THR A 10 73.54 -19.70 18.24
CA THR A 10 72.68 -20.03 17.11
C THR A 10 71.86 -21.28 17.44
N LEU A 11 70.53 -21.22 17.29
CA LEU A 11 69.69 -22.39 17.07
C LEU A 11 68.66 -22.05 15.99
N SER A 12 68.85 -22.69 14.83
CA SER A 12 67.88 -22.79 13.75
C SER A 12 66.87 -23.88 14.12
N VAL A 13 65.59 -23.54 14.21
CA VAL A 13 64.49 -24.51 14.22
C VAL A 13 63.37 -24.00 13.32
N LEU A 14 63.34 -24.59 12.13
CA LEU A 14 62.18 -25.04 11.35
C LEU A 14 60.80 -24.42 11.66
N SER A 15 60.33 -23.66 10.66
CA SER A 15 58.97 -23.62 10.09
C SER A 15 57.88 -24.39 10.85
N LEU A 16 56.94 -23.65 11.42
CA LEU A 16 55.55 -24.07 11.58
C LEU A 16 54.67 -23.02 10.91
N ASP A 17 54.19 -23.42 9.75
CA ASP A 17 53.24 -22.74 8.88
C ASP A 17 51.90 -22.66 9.62
N THR A 18 51.66 -21.54 10.32
CA THR A 18 50.32 -21.21 10.83
C THR A 18 49.49 -20.69 9.67
N GLY A 19 49.04 -21.63 8.84
CA GLY A 19 47.93 -21.45 7.93
C GLY A 19 46.71 -21.02 8.72
N SER A 20 46.54 -19.71 8.86
CA SER A 20 45.32 -19.09 9.36
C SER A 20 44.25 -19.32 8.30
N GLN A 21 43.62 -20.50 8.36
CA GLN A 21 42.35 -20.74 7.72
C GLN A 21 41.35 -19.82 8.41
N VAL A 22 41.18 -18.63 7.82
CA VAL A 22 40.01 -17.79 8.05
C VAL A 22 38.81 -18.67 7.71
N ALA A 23 38.21 -19.25 8.74
CA ALA A 23 36.95 -19.97 8.61
C ALA A 23 35.96 -18.98 8.03
N SER A 24 35.69 -19.14 6.73
CA SER A 24 34.59 -18.46 6.06
C SER A 24 33.33 -18.95 6.75
N CYS A 25 32.84 -18.21 7.74
CA CYS A 25 31.49 -18.32 8.23
C CYS A 25 30.58 -18.04 7.04
N GLN A 26 30.17 -19.10 6.34
CA GLN A 26 29.08 -19.03 5.38
C GLN A 26 27.84 -18.66 6.17
N GLU A 27 27.54 -17.36 6.17
CA GLU A 27 26.36 -16.79 6.80
C GLU A 27 25.14 -17.35 6.09
N ARG A 28 24.52 -18.36 6.71
CA ARG A 28 23.25 -18.91 6.23
C ARG A 28 22.22 -17.79 6.26
N GLU A 29 21.56 -17.59 5.13
CA GLU A 29 20.38 -16.72 5.03
C GLU A 29 19.35 -17.10 6.11
N LEU A 30 18.82 -16.08 6.78
CA LEU A 30 17.89 -16.25 7.88
C LEU A 30 16.46 -16.36 7.32
N TYR A 31 15.98 -17.59 7.17
CA TYR A 31 14.61 -17.88 6.74
C TYR A 31 13.69 -18.06 7.94
N LEU A 32 12.62 -17.27 8.03
CA LEU A 32 11.65 -17.33 9.12
C LEU A 32 10.21 -17.44 8.58
N PRO A 33 9.32 -18.22 9.25
CA PRO A 33 7.91 -18.18 8.93
C PRO A 33 7.30 -16.84 9.35
N LEU A 34 6.29 -16.37 8.63
CA LEU A 34 5.63 -15.07 8.85
C LEU A 34 5.22 -14.85 10.31
N ARG A 35 4.63 -15.87 10.93
CA ARG A 35 4.20 -15.82 12.35
C ARG A 35 5.32 -15.52 13.34
N ALA A 36 6.57 -15.88 13.03
CA ALA A 36 7.71 -15.61 13.90
C ALA A 36 8.22 -14.16 13.79
N VAL A 37 7.84 -13.48 12.71
CA VAL A 37 8.28 -12.12 12.38
C VAL A 37 7.25 -11.08 12.81
N LEU A 38 5.96 -11.44 12.86
CA LEU A 38 4.90 -10.53 13.27
C LEU A 38 5.03 -10.09 14.74
N PRO A 39 4.61 -8.87 15.09
CA PRO A 39 4.51 -8.45 16.48
C PRO A 39 3.51 -9.31 17.25
N THR A 40 3.85 -9.66 18.48
CA THR A 40 2.95 -10.36 19.41
C THR A 40 2.38 -9.43 20.47
N ASP A 41 3.00 -8.26 20.64
CA ASP A 41 2.57 -7.18 21.51
C ASP A 41 2.47 -5.89 20.67
N TYR A 42 1.43 -5.12 20.95
CA TYR A 42 1.10 -3.87 20.27
C TYR A 42 1.01 -2.68 21.24
N SER A 43 1.30 -2.91 22.53
CA SER A 43 1.19 -1.90 23.59
C SER A 43 2.03 -0.64 23.32
N ASP A 44 3.18 -0.79 22.65
CA ASP A 44 4.09 0.30 22.32
C ASP A 44 3.78 1.01 21.00
N MET A 45 2.81 0.51 20.22
CA MET A 45 2.44 1.05 18.91
C MET A 45 1.33 2.10 18.98
N TYR A 46 0.64 2.19 20.11
CA TYR A 46 -0.51 3.07 20.30
C TYR A 46 -0.36 3.86 21.59
N THR A 47 -1.06 4.99 21.69
CA THR A 47 -1.12 5.75 22.95
C THR A 47 -1.98 5.01 23.97
N GLU A 48 -1.69 5.21 25.24
CA GLU A 48 -2.43 4.60 26.35
C GLU A 48 -3.94 4.88 26.24
N ASP A 49 -4.32 6.10 25.88
CA ASP A 49 -5.73 6.50 25.68
C ASP A 49 -6.46 5.62 24.65
N LEU A 50 -5.77 5.20 23.57
CA LEU A 50 -6.36 4.34 22.56
C LEU A 50 -6.49 2.90 23.06
N LEU A 51 -5.53 2.43 23.86
CA LEU A 51 -5.54 1.07 24.42
C LEU A 51 -6.58 0.89 25.53
N GLN A 52 -6.80 1.93 26.34
CA GLN A 52 -7.78 1.92 27.44
C GLN A 52 -9.23 2.04 26.97
N SER A 53 -9.46 2.35 25.68
CA SER A 53 -10.79 2.66 25.16
C SER A 53 -11.78 1.47 25.06
N ASN A 54 -11.45 0.29 25.59
CA ASN A 54 -12.18 -1.00 25.43
C ASN A 54 -12.50 -1.41 23.98
N ASN A 55 -12.06 -0.64 23.00
CA ASN A 55 -12.30 -0.85 21.58
C ASN A 55 -11.08 -1.53 20.94
N LEU A 56 -10.70 -2.69 21.48
CA LEU A 56 -9.62 -3.51 20.94
C LEU A 56 -10.20 -4.71 20.17
N ASN A 57 -9.49 -5.12 19.13
CA ASN A 57 -9.80 -6.34 18.40
C ASN A 57 -9.23 -7.58 19.11
N SER A 58 -9.49 -8.76 18.54
CA SER A 58 -9.00 -10.04 19.06
C SER A 58 -7.47 -10.16 19.14
N LEU A 59 -6.73 -9.29 18.45
CA LEU A 59 -5.27 -9.24 18.46
C LEU A 59 -4.72 -8.18 19.43
N GLY A 60 -5.57 -7.46 20.17
CA GLY A 60 -5.16 -6.41 21.10
C GLY A 60 -4.82 -5.07 20.45
N ARG A 61 -5.22 -4.85 19.19
CA ARG A 61 -5.05 -3.57 18.47
C ARG A 61 -6.34 -2.77 18.47
N PRO A 62 -6.30 -1.44 18.33
CA PRO A 62 -7.52 -0.62 18.21
C PRO A 62 -8.43 -1.09 17.06
N LEU A 63 -9.74 -1.09 17.28
CA LEU A 63 -10.74 -1.58 16.31
C LEU A 63 -10.67 -0.87 14.95
N PHE A 64 -10.22 0.39 14.89
CA PHE A 64 -10.07 1.13 13.62
C PHE A 64 -9.01 0.52 12.67
N THR A 65 -8.18 -0.40 13.17
CA THR A 65 -7.20 -1.14 12.38
C THR A 65 -7.83 -2.27 11.57
N GLU A 66 -9.09 -2.63 11.85
CA GLU A 66 -9.88 -3.56 11.04
C GLU A 66 -10.83 -2.78 10.13
N ARG A 67 -10.66 -2.94 8.82
CA ARG A 67 -11.50 -2.24 7.83
C ARG A 67 -11.97 -3.18 6.73
N ALA A 68 -13.23 -2.99 6.32
CA ALA A 68 -13.82 -3.65 5.17
C ALA A 68 -13.42 -2.95 3.86
N LEU A 69 -12.11 -2.90 3.59
CA LEU A 69 -11.51 -2.37 2.36
C LEU A 69 -10.90 -3.50 1.55
N VAL A 70 -10.83 -3.32 0.24
CA VAL A 70 -10.24 -4.30 -0.68
C VAL A 70 -8.82 -4.65 -0.25
N ASP A 71 -8.50 -5.94 -0.15
CA ASP A 71 -7.17 -6.46 0.22
C ASP A 71 -6.60 -5.89 1.54
N TRP A 72 -7.46 -5.41 2.45
CA TRP A 72 -7.04 -4.76 3.70
C TRP A 72 -6.16 -5.68 4.56
N THR A 73 -6.63 -6.89 4.89
CA THR A 73 -5.92 -7.82 5.78
C THR A 73 -4.51 -8.15 5.27
N LEU A 74 -4.35 -8.38 3.97
CA LEU A 74 -3.05 -8.66 3.38
C LEU A 74 -2.08 -7.48 3.58
N ASN A 75 -2.55 -6.27 3.33
CA ASN A 75 -1.72 -5.08 3.36
C ASN A 75 -1.51 -4.53 4.78
N ASP A 76 -2.44 -4.78 5.69
CA ASP A 76 -2.25 -4.55 7.13
C ASP A 76 -1.11 -5.45 7.65
N ILE A 77 -1.07 -6.73 7.28
CA ILE A 77 0.07 -7.61 7.60
C ILE A 77 1.38 -7.06 7.03
N ARG A 78 1.41 -6.63 5.76
CA ARG A 78 2.61 -6.01 5.16
C ARG A 78 3.05 -4.76 5.92
N SER A 79 2.11 -3.95 6.40
CA SER A 79 2.41 -2.77 7.21
C SER A 79 3.07 -3.12 8.55
N LEU A 80 2.73 -4.28 9.15
CA LEU A 80 3.33 -4.78 10.40
C LEU A 80 4.74 -5.35 10.19
N LEU A 81 5.15 -5.60 8.95
CA LEU A 81 6.49 -6.06 8.60
C LEU A 81 7.47 -4.91 8.35
N ILE A 82 7.01 -3.66 8.38
CA ILE A 82 7.87 -2.51 8.57
C ILE A 82 8.17 -2.44 10.07
N VAL A 83 9.44 -2.53 10.47
CA VAL A 83 9.86 -2.60 11.88
C VAL A 83 10.78 -1.44 12.24
N ASP A 84 10.63 -0.93 13.47
CA ASP A 84 11.43 0.19 13.98
C ASP A 84 12.83 -0.23 14.42
N ARG A 85 13.00 -1.50 14.83
CA ARG A 85 14.27 -2.08 15.27
C ARG A 85 14.40 -3.50 14.76
N LEU A 86 15.62 -3.88 14.38
CA LEU A 86 15.95 -5.28 14.11
C LEU A 86 15.98 -6.05 15.41
N ARG A 87 15.34 -7.23 15.43
CA ARG A 87 15.32 -8.06 16.63
C ARG A 87 16.71 -8.67 16.88
N PRO A 88 17.16 -8.82 18.14
CA PRO A 88 18.49 -9.38 18.45
C PRO A 88 18.73 -10.75 17.82
N GLU A 89 17.70 -11.59 17.77
CA GLU A 89 17.74 -12.93 17.16
C GLU A 89 17.99 -12.90 15.65
N TRP A 90 17.79 -11.75 14.98
CA TRP A 90 18.06 -11.60 13.55
C TRP A 90 19.53 -11.25 13.24
N LYS A 91 20.38 -11.15 14.27
CA LYS A 91 21.84 -10.94 14.12
C LYS A 91 22.19 -9.72 13.28
N GLY A 92 21.42 -8.63 13.43
CA GLY A 92 21.62 -7.38 12.70
C GLY A 92 21.21 -7.41 11.23
N ARG A 93 20.44 -8.41 10.79
CA ARG A 93 19.96 -8.55 9.41
C ARG A 93 18.44 -8.63 9.33
N VAL A 94 17.91 -8.36 8.15
CA VAL A 94 16.49 -8.51 7.85
C VAL A 94 16.24 -9.95 7.38
N PRO A 95 15.35 -10.73 8.02
CA PRO A 95 15.08 -12.10 7.62
C PRO A 95 14.28 -12.18 6.31
N THR A 96 14.46 -13.27 5.58
CA THR A 96 13.61 -13.62 4.45
C THR A 96 12.42 -14.43 4.96
N ILE A 97 11.20 -14.00 4.61
CA ILE A 97 9.97 -14.69 5.00
C ILE A 97 9.74 -15.87 4.07
N CYS A 98 9.43 -17.05 4.62
CA CYS A 98 9.17 -18.27 3.84
C CYS A 98 7.95 -18.12 2.92
N GLU A 99 6.91 -17.45 3.40
CA GLU A 99 5.67 -17.17 2.69
C GLU A 99 5.87 -16.10 1.61
N ARG A 100 5.40 -16.37 0.39
CA ARG A 100 5.54 -15.44 -0.74
C ARG A 100 4.71 -14.18 -0.52
N GLY A 101 5.22 -13.05 -1.01
CA GLY A 101 4.50 -11.77 -1.01
C GLY A 101 4.63 -10.96 0.27
N TYR A 102 5.49 -11.40 1.20
CA TYR A 102 5.83 -10.71 2.43
C TYR A 102 7.32 -10.40 2.45
N ARG A 103 7.66 -9.20 2.92
CA ARG A 103 9.03 -8.71 3.05
C ARG A 103 9.13 -7.84 4.29
N VAL A 104 10.15 -8.09 5.11
CA VAL A 104 10.48 -7.23 6.24
C VAL A 104 11.21 -6.00 5.74
N MET A 105 10.88 -4.84 6.28
CA MET A 105 11.56 -3.57 6.00
C MET A 105 11.95 -2.91 7.32
N HIS A 106 13.14 -2.34 7.38
CA HIS A 106 13.62 -1.64 8.57
C HIS A 106 13.46 -0.13 8.39
N LEU A 107 12.72 0.51 9.29
CA LEU A 107 12.49 1.95 9.30
C LEU A 107 12.68 2.50 10.72
N PRO A 108 13.87 3.01 11.07
CA PRO A 108 14.15 3.42 12.44
C PRO A 108 13.38 4.69 12.83
N LEU A 109 13.21 4.91 14.14
CA LEU A 109 12.44 6.03 14.69
C LEU A 109 13.08 7.41 14.44
N ASP A 110 14.40 7.45 14.24
CA ASP A 110 15.19 8.62 13.89
C ASP A 110 15.31 8.84 12.36
N ALA A 111 14.57 8.06 11.56
CA ALA A 111 14.56 8.19 10.11
C ALA A 111 14.16 9.60 9.67
N THR A 112 14.90 10.12 8.69
CA THR A 112 14.56 11.36 8.00
C THR A 112 13.26 11.20 7.21
N ASN A 113 12.58 12.31 6.92
CA ASN A 113 11.37 12.29 6.10
C ASN A 113 11.59 11.61 4.75
N ASN A 114 12.75 11.82 4.11
CA ASN A 114 13.09 11.16 2.84
C ASN A 114 13.24 9.64 2.99
N GLN A 115 13.84 9.17 4.08
CA GLN A 115 13.95 7.73 4.37
C GLN A 115 12.57 7.12 4.63
N ILE A 116 11.69 7.82 5.36
CA ILE A 116 10.31 7.38 5.60
C ILE A 116 9.56 7.28 4.26
N ILE A 117 9.57 8.35 3.45
CA ILE A 117 8.91 8.39 2.15
C ILE A 117 9.43 7.27 1.25
N HIS A 118 10.76 7.14 1.11
CA HIS A 118 11.36 6.10 0.29
C HIS A 118 10.95 4.69 0.76
N THR A 119 10.92 4.45 2.07
CA THR A 119 10.50 3.15 2.63
C THR A 119 9.03 2.85 2.30
N LEU A 120 8.14 3.83 2.49
CA LEU A 120 6.72 3.66 2.21
C LEU A 120 6.47 3.38 0.72
N VAL A 121 7.08 4.16 -0.17
CA VAL A 121 6.93 4.04 -1.63
C VAL A 121 7.52 2.72 -2.15
N SER A 122 8.65 2.28 -1.59
CA SER A 122 9.29 1.03 -1.99
C SER A 122 8.69 -0.21 -1.33
N SER A 123 7.66 -0.06 -0.47
CA SER A 123 7.02 -1.17 0.24
C SER A 123 6.14 -2.02 -0.68
N ASP A 124 5.80 -3.23 -0.22
CA ASP A 124 4.91 -4.14 -0.94
C ASP A 124 3.42 -3.82 -0.71
N MET A 125 3.08 -2.74 0.01
CA MET A 125 1.69 -2.40 0.30
C MET A 125 0.95 -2.03 -0.98
N TYR A 126 -0.19 -2.70 -1.22
CA TYR A 126 -1.07 -2.55 -2.38
C TYR A 126 -0.38 -2.71 -3.74
N LYS A 127 0.72 -3.46 -3.81
CA LYS A 127 1.43 -3.69 -5.08
C LYS A 127 0.57 -4.32 -6.18
N GLU A 128 -0.47 -5.06 -5.81
CA GLU A 128 -1.42 -5.68 -6.74
C GLU A 128 -2.31 -4.68 -7.49
N HIS A 129 -2.35 -3.42 -7.05
CA HIS A 129 -3.17 -2.36 -7.65
C HIS A 129 -2.41 -1.49 -8.65
N ASP A 130 -1.13 -1.81 -8.91
CA ASP A 130 -0.28 -1.16 -9.91
C ASP A 130 -0.33 0.37 -9.83
N PHE A 131 -0.22 0.91 -8.62
CA PHE A 131 -0.11 2.34 -8.41
C PHE A 131 1.17 2.87 -9.05
N ASP A 132 1.07 3.99 -9.76
CA ASP A 132 2.24 4.64 -10.32
C ASP A 132 3.09 5.26 -9.22
N TYR A 133 4.40 5.35 -9.48
CA TYR A 133 5.37 5.88 -8.51
C TYR A 133 5.03 7.30 -8.05
N SER A 134 4.51 8.15 -8.94
CA SER A 134 4.17 9.54 -8.61
C SER A 134 3.04 9.59 -7.57
N PHE A 135 1.98 8.81 -7.76
CA PHE A 135 0.90 8.67 -6.79
C PHE A 135 1.41 8.15 -5.43
N LEU A 136 2.24 7.10 -5.43
CA LEU A 136 2.80 6.54 -4.20
C LEU A 136 3.64 7.57 -3.45
N TYR A 137 4.49 8.31 -4.18
CA TYR A 137 5.38 9.33 -3.63
C TYR A 137 4.59 10.50 -3.04
N GLN A 138 3.63 11.05 -3.79
CA GLN A 138 2.78 12.15 -3.31
C GLN A 138 1.99 11.75 -2.07
N THR A 139 1.41 10.54 -2.07
CA THR A 139 0.67 10.02 -0.90
C THR A 139 1.59 9.89 0.32
N ALA A 140 2.80 9.34 0.15
CA ALA A 140 3.76 9.19 1.25
C ALA A 140 4.22 10.56 1.77
N GLN A 141 4.54 11.48 0.87
CA GLN A 141 4.97 12.84 1.21
C GLN A 141 3.87 13.58 1.98
N TYR A 142 2.63 13.53 1.52
CA TYR A 142 1.48 14.13 2.20
C TYR A 142 1.30 13.53 3.61
N THR A 143 1.31 12.20 3.73
CA THR A 143 1.16 11.52 5.03
C THR A 143 2.24 11.92 6.02
N VAL A 144 3.51 11.97 5.59
CA VAL A 144 4.63 12.38 6.46
C VAL A 144 4.52 13.85 6.85
N ASN A 145 4.21 14.75 5.90
CA ASN A 145 4.07 16.18 6.18
C ASN A 145 2.92 16.44 7.17
N ALA A 146 1.76 15.80 6.99
CA ALA A 146 0.62 15.93 7.90
C ALA A 146 0.96 15.45 9.31
N ALA A 147 1.71 14.34 9.45
CA ALA A 147 2.17 13.87 10.76
C ALA A 147 3.14 14.87 11.42
N ARG A 148 4.08 15.44 10.67
CA ARG A 148 5.02 16.44 11.19
C ARG A 148 4.33 17.75 11.61
N GLN A 149 3.32 18.19 10.88
CA GLN A 149 2.53 19.36 11.25
C GLN A 149 1.78 19.13 12.58
N ARG A 150 1.16 17.96 12.77
CA ARG A 150 0.52 17.61 14.05
C ARG A 150 1.51 17.57 15.21
N GLN A 151 2.70 17.02 14.97
CA GLN A 151 3.76 16.97 15.98
C GLN A 151 4.21 18.38 16.41
N GLN A 152 4.31 19.32 15.47
CA GLN A 152 4.63 20.72 15.76
C GLN A 152 3.55 21.39 16.61
N GLN A 153 2.27 21.25 16.22
CA GLN A 153 1.13 21.85 16.96
C GLN A 153 1.03 21.35 18.40
N GLN A 154 1.33 20.07 18.65
CA GLN A 154 1.31 19.50 19.99
C GLN A 154 2.50 19.95 20.87
N HIS A 155 3.59 20.44 20.27
CA HIS A 155 4.85 20.73 20.96
C HIS A 155 5.28 22.21 20.90
N GLU A 156 4.37 23.13 20.57
CA GLU A 156 4.64 24.58 20.42
C GLU A 156 5.27 25.29 21.65
N MET A 157 5.51 24.60 22.77
CA MET A 157 6.11 25.22 23.96
C MET A 157 7.65 25.13 24.09
N PHE A 158 8.41 24.23 23.43
CA PHE A 158 9.81 24.01 23.90
C PHE A 158 10.93 23.56 22.93
N SER A 159 10.86 23.65 21.60
CA SER A 159 12.08 23.47 20.78
C SER A 159 12.04 24.15 19.42
N MET A 160 12.93 25.12 19.22
CA MET A 160 13.55 25.33 17.91
C MET A 160 14.61 24.24 17.71
N GLU A 161 14.75 23.79 16.46
CA GLU A 161 15.85 22.98 15.90
C GLU A 161 15.69 21.45 15.88
N GLY A 162 15.76 20.90 14.66
CA GLY A 162 15.98 19.48 14.36
C GLY A 162 14.71 18.65 14.11
N ASN A 163 14.76 17.76 13.11
CA ASN A 163 13.76 16.69 12.95
C ASN A 163 13.78 15.82 14.21
N LYS A 164 12.89 16.10 15.17
CA LYS A 164 12.72 15.27 16.36
C LYS A 164 12.46 13.81 15.94
N PRO A 165 13.13 12.83 16.57
CA PRO A 165 12.80 11.42 16.37
C PRO A 165 11.31 11.18 16.61
N LEU A 166 10.71 10.31 15.81
CA LEU A 166 9.32 9.93 15.99
C LEU A 166 9.22 9.03 17.22
N THR A 167 8.20 9.24 18.04
CA THR A 167 7.76 8.21 18.98
C THR A 167 7.19 7.03 18.19
N LYS A 168 7.17 5.84 18.80
CA LYS A 168 6.66 4.64 18.14
C LYS A 168 5.18 4.76 17.73
N PRO A 169 4.28 5.39 18.53
CA PRO A 169 2.92 5.68 18.09
C PRO A 169 2.85 6.64 16.89
N GLU A 170 3.65 7.70 16.85
CA GLU A 170 3.69 8.63 15.70
C GLU A 170 4.19 7.92 14.43
N TRP A 171 5.24 7.12 14.56
CA TRP A 171 5.80 6.32 13.48
C TRP A 171 4.77 5.30 12.94
N ARG A 172 4.06 4.60 13.85
CA ARG A 172 3.02 3.65 13.46
C ARG A 172 1.86 4.37 12.76
N ASN A 173 1.46 5.53 13.28
CA ASN A 173 0.40 6.35 12.70
C ASN A 173 0.70 6.79 11.27
N ILE A 174 1.96 7.10 10.95
CA ILE A 174 2.39 7.41 9.57
C ILE A 174 2.17 6.21 8.65
N ILE A 175 2.62 5.02 9.06
CA ILE A 175 2.49 3.79 8.27
C ILE A 175 1.00 3.43 8.05
N GLU A 176 0.19 3.49 9.11
CA GLU A 176 -1.24 3.16 9.03
C GLU A 176 -2.04 4.17 8.19
N ASN A 177 -1.73 5.46 8.28
CA ASN A 177 -2.37 6.46 7.43
C ASN A 177 -1.97 6.30 5.95
N TYR A 178 -0.72 5.95 5.67
CA TYR A 178 -0.30 5.64 4.31
C TYR A 178 -1.04 4.41 3.76
N LEU A 179 -1.11 3.33 4.55
CA LEU A 179 -1.90 2.13 4.23
C LEU A 179 -3.36 2.49 3.95
N LEU A 180 -3.98 3.31 4.79
CA LEU A 180 -5.37 3.74 4.65
C LEU A 180 -5.60 4.53 3.35
N ASN A 181 -4.71 5.45 3.01
CA ASN A 181 -4.81 6.22 1.77
C ASN A 181 -4.73 5.31 0.54
N LEU A 182 -3.79 4.35 0.52
CA LEU A 182 -3.69 3.37 -0.58
C LEU A 182 -4.95 2.51 -0.68
N ALA A 183 -5.48 2.06 0.46
CA ALA A 183 -6.71 1.27 0.52
C ALA A 183 -7.93 2.04 -0.01
N CYS A 184 -8.06 3.30 0.37
CA CYS A 184 -9.13 4.17 -0.09
C CYS A 184 -9.06 4.36 -1.61
N GLU A 185 -7.88 4.64 -2.16
CA GLU A 185 -7.68 4.78 -3.61
C GLU A 185 -8.00 3.48 -4.36
N ALA A 186 -7.49 2.35 -3.88
CA ALA A 186 -7.75 1.03 -4.47
C ALA A 186 -9.26 0.74 -4.55
N GLN A 187 -9.96 0.95 -3.43
CA GLN A 187 -11.40 0.77 -3.35
C GLN A 187 -12.15 1.73 -4.28
N CYS A 188 -11.76 3.01 -4.32
CA CYS A 188 -12.34 4.02 -5.21
C CYS A 188 -12.19 3.63 -6.67
N ARG A 189 -11.01 3.18 -7.12
CA ARG A 189 -10.78 2.72 -8.50
C ARG A 189 -11.69 1.57 -8.89
N ILE A 190 -11.90 0.61 -7.99
CA ILE A 190 -12.78 -0.54 -8.22
C ILE A 190 -14.25 -0.09 -8.31
N ASP A 191 -14.71 0.70 -7.35
CA ASP A 191 -16.10 1.14 -7.28
C ASP A 191 -16.44 2.10 -8.42
N TYR A 192 -15.48 2.94 -8.83
CA TYR A 192 -15.57 3.78 -10.01
C TYR A 192 -15.76 2.96 -11.29
N LYS A 193 -14.92 1.93 -11.51
CA LYS A 193 -15.03 1.03 -12.68
C LYS A 193 -16.38 0.31 -12.70
N LYS A 194 -16.84 -0.20 -11.54
CA LYS A 194 -18.15 -0.86 -11.40
C LYS A 194 -19.30 0.10 -11.74
N THR A 195 -19.29 1.30 -11.16
CA THR A 195 -20.35 2.30 -11.37
C THR A 195 -20.38 2.80 -12.80
N CYS A 196 -19.22 3.08 -13.40
CA CYS A 196 -19.13 3.43 -14.82
C CYS A 196 -19.69 2.34 -15.74
N SER A 197 -19.37 1.07 -15.45
CA SER A 197 -19.86 -0.07 -16.23
C SER A 197 -21.38 -0.22 -16.11
N TYR A 198 -21.92 -0.06 -14.90
CA TYR A 198 -23.37 -0.07 -14.65
C TYR A 198 -24.10 1.03 -15.42
N LEU A 199 -23.60 2.27 -15.39
CA LEU A 199 -24.23 3.39 -16.09
C LEU A 199 -24.20 3.23 -17.62
N LYS A 200 -23.10 2.71 -18.18
CA LYS A 200 -23.02 2.40 -19.62
C LYS A 200 -24.06 1.36 -20.03
N LYS A 201 -24.23 0.29 -19.24
CA LYS A 201 -25.25 -0.74 -19.47
C LYS A 201 -26.66 -0.16 -19.43
N LYS A 202 -26.96 0.68 -18.43
CA LYS A 202 -28.26 1.36 -18.30
C LYS A 202 -28.57 2.26 -19.51
N LYS A 203 -27.60 3.04 -19.99
CA LYS A 203 -27.76 3.88 -21.20
C LYS A 203 -28.03 3.04 -22.46
N GLN A 204 -27.40 1.88 -22.57
CA GLN A 204 -27.63 0.96 -23.69
C GLN A 204 -29.08 0.44 -23.71
N GLU A 205 -29.60 0.03 -22.54
CA GLU A 205 -30.98 -0.46 -22.39
C GLU A 205 -32.02 0.63 -22.69
N GLN A 206 -31.74 1.89 -22.32
CA GLN A 206 -32.59 3.05 -22.64
C GLN A 206 -32.61 3.37 -24.14
N HIS A 207 -31.51 3.18 -24.86
CA HIS A 207 -31.47 3.37 -26.31
C HIS A 207 -32.26 2.30 -27.08
N VAL A 208 -32.41 1.09 -26.53
CA VAL A 208 -33.19 0.00 -27.16
C VAL A 208 -34.69 0.15 -26.94
N THR A 209 -35.12 0.93 -25.93
CA THR A 209 -36.53 1.05 -25.51
C THR A 209 -37.23 2.33 -25.96
N LYS A 210 -36.56 3.27 -26.65
CA LYS A 210 -37.24 4.41 -27.29
C LYS A 210 -37.94 3.95 -28.60
N PRO A 211 -39.29 3.94 -28.69
CA PRO A 211 -39.99 3.61 -29.91
C PRO A 211 -40.10 4.88 -30.76
N SER A 212 -39.24 5.02 -31.77
CA SER A 212 -39.39 6.06 -32.78
C SER A 212 -39.92 5.47 -34.09
N SER A 213 -41.23 5.16 -34.13
CA SER A 213 -42.16 5.20 -35.31
C SER A 213 -43.43 4.34 -35.08
N PRO A 214 -44.63 4.75 -35.58
CA PRO A 214 -45.83 3.90 -35.65
C PRO A 214 -45.91 3.15 -37.01
N PRO A 215 -46.81 2.16 -37.19
CA PRO A 215 -46.57 0.74 -36.96
C PRO A 215 -46.46 -0.07 -38.27
N LEU A 216 -45.61 -1.10 -38.30
CA LEU A 216 -45.69 -2.15 -39.32
C LEU A 216 -45.92 -3.50 -38.67
N ASN A 217 -46.94 -4.16 -39.18
CA ASN A 217 -47.48 -5.43 -38.73
C ASN A 217 -46.42 -6.53 -38.54
N SER A 218 -46.72 -7.38 -37.55
CA SER A 218 -46.30 -8.77 -37.44
C SER A 218 -44.80 -9.04 -37.19
N SER A 219 -44.48 -9.45 -35.97
CA SER A 219 -44.19 -10.86 -35.65
C SER A 219 -43.41 -10.93 -34.34
N ASN A 220 -43.82 -11.89 -33.50
CA ASN A 220 -43.18 -12.26 -32.24
C ASN A 220 -41.76 -12.77 -32.46
N THR A 221 -40.80 -11.87 -32.71
CA THR A 221 -39.38 -12.23 -32.76
C THR A 221 -38.81 -12.12 -31.35
N SER A 222 -38.37 -13.26 -30.83
CA SER A 222 -37.83 -13.39 -29.48
C SER A 222 -36.62 -12.46 -29.27
N PRO A 223 -36.43 -11.92 -28.05
CA PRO A 223 -35.33 -11.00 -27.76
C PRO A 223 -33.95 -11.61 -28.05
N LEU A 224 -33.83 -12.93 -28.03
CA LEU A 224 -32.64 -13.68 -28.41
C LEU A 224 -32.30 -13.57 -29.90
N LEU A 225 -33.31 -13.67 -30.77
CA LEU A 225 -33.13 -13.64 -32.22
C LEU A 225 -32.77 -12.22 -32.70
N LYS A 226 -33.39 -11.20 -32.07
CA LYS A 226 -33.03 -9.79 -32.30
C LYS A 226 -31.60 -9.49 -31.84
N LYS A 227 -31.18 -10.06 -30.70
CA LYS A 227 -29.81 -9.93 -30.19
C LYS A 227 -28.79 -10.65 -31.07
N ALA A 228 -29.11 -11.86 -31.55
CA ALA A 228 -28.27 -12.66 -32.44
C ALA A 228 -28.04 -11.98 -33.80
N LEU A 229 -29.08 -11.39 -34.40
CA LEU A 229 -28.98 -10.65 -35.66
C LEU A 229 -28.12 -9.38 -35.52
N LEU A 230 -28.25 -8.66 -34.41
CA LEU A 230 -27.45 -7.46 -34.13
C LEU A 230 -25.98 -7.78 -33.84
N THR A 231 -25.67 -8.91 -33.18
CA THR A 231 -24.28 -9.34 -32.97
C THR A 231 -23.62 -9.85 -34.25
N SER A 232 -24.34 -10.59 -35.10
CA SER A 232 -23.80 -11.19 -36.33
C SER A 232 -23.49 -10.14 -37.42
N SER A 233 -24.21 -9.01 -37.39
CA SER A 233 -24.05 -7.92 -38.36
C SER A 233 -22.83 -7.02 -38.07
N SER A 234 -22.28 -7.06 -36.85
CA SER A 234 -21.24 -6.13 -36.41
C SER A 234 -19.80 -6.55 -36.73
N THR A 235 -19.59 -7.78 -37.20
CA THR A 235 -18.27 -8.39 -37.45
C THR A 235 -17.90 -8.50 -38.93
N SER A 236 -18.79 -8.14 -39.86
CA SER A 236 -18.47 -8.09 -41.29
C SER A 236 -17.67 -6.81 -41.63
N PRO A 237 -16.54 -6.89 -42.37
CA PRO A 237 -15.75 -5.73 -42.78
C PRO A 237 -16.52 -4.79 -43.72
N ASP A 238 -17.56 -5.27 -44.42
CA ASP A 238 -18.39 -4.47 -45.34
C ASP A 238 -19.59 -3.81 -44.67
N PHE A 239 -19.74 -3.92 -43.34
CA PHE A 239 -20.89 -3.33 -42.66
C PHE A 239 -20.72 -1.80 -42.54
N PRO A 240 -21.68 -0.99 -43.04
CA PRO A 240 -21.55 0.45 -43.04
C PRO A 240 -21.38 1.00 -41.62
N SER A 241 -20.31 1.78 -41.40
CA SER A 241 -19.94 2.30 -40.09
C SER A 241 -21.05 3.12 -39.42
N TYR A 242 -21.94 3.74 -40.21
CA TYR A 242 -23.09 4.52 -39.74
C TYR A 242 -24.24 3.68 -39.16
N LEU A 243 -24.28 2.37 -39.40
CA LEU A 243 -25.27 1.46 -38.81
C LEU A 243 -24.77 0.76 -37.54
N ARG A 244 -23.51 0.98 -37.13
CA ARG A 244 -23.01 0.44 -35.87
C ARG A 244 -23.65 1.22 -34.71
N PRO A 245 -24.38 0.57 -33.80
CA PRO A 245 -24.91 1.24 -32.62
C PRO A 245 -23.74 1.89 -31.87
N SER A 246 -23.85 3.19 -31.61
CA SER A 246 -22.82 3.96 -30.93
C SER A 246 -22.50 3.27 -29.59
N LYS A 247 -21.21 3.00 -29.34
CA LYS A 247 -20.80 2.40 -28.06
C LYS A 247 -21.23 3.38 -26.95
N PRO A 248 -22.03 2.94 -25.95
CA PRO A 248 -22.46 3.80 -24.87
C PRO A 248 -21.23 4.32 -24.12
N SER A 249 -21.01 5.63 -24.19
CA SER A 249 -19.90 6.32 -23.54
C SER A 249 -20.43 7.27 -22.48
N LEU A 250 -19.63 7.48 -21.44
CA LEU A 250 -19.89 8.50 -20.41
C LEU A 250 -19.10 9.75 -20.76
N SER A 251 -19.75 10.91 -20.61
CA SER A 251 -19.08 12.20 -20.77
C SER A 251 -18.01 12.40 -19.69
N ARG A 252 -17.09 13.36 -19.91
CA ARG A 252 -16.08 13.71 -18.90
C ARG A 252 -16.73 14.18 -17.59
N GLN A 253 -17.79 14.97 -17.68
CA GLN A 253 -18.54 15.47 -16.52
C GLN A 253 -19.22 14.32 -15.74
N GLU A 254 -19.84 13.37 -16.44
CA GLU A 254 -20.46 12.20 -15.81
C GLU A 254 -19.41 11.35 -15.09
N LYS A 255 -18.25 11.13 -15.72
CA LYS A 255 -17.13 10.43 -15.09
C LYS A 255 -16.65 11.15 -13.83
N GLN A 256 -16.51 12.47 -13.88
CA GLN A 256 -16.11 13.24 -12.70
C GLN A 256 -17.13 13.12 -11.57
N GLN A 257 -18.42 13.23 -11.87
CA GLN A 257 -19.49 13.07 -10.89
C GLN A 257 -19.47 11.68 -10.24
N VAL A 258 -19.26 10.62 -11.04
CA VAL A 258 -19.16 9.25 -10.53
C VAL A 258 -17.94 9.11 -9.60
N TRP A 259 -16.81 9.71 -9.94
CA TRP A 259 -15.61 9.67 -9.11
C TRP A 259 -15.87 10.31 -7.74
N VAL A 260 -16.38 11.54 -7.72
CA VAL A 260 -16.71 12.25 -6.48
C VAL A 260 -17.73 11.46 -5.64
N GLN A 261 -18.80 10.95 -6.27
CA GLN A 261 -19.80 10.15 -5.57
C GLN A 261 -19.22 8.89 -4.91
N VAL A 262 -18.31 8.20 -5.60
CA VAL A 262 -17.65 7.01 -5.08
C VAL A 262 -16.77 7.37 -3.88
N GLN A 263 -15.96 8.43 -3.98
CA GLN A 263 -15.15 8.92 -2.87
C GLN A 263 -16.04 9.29 -1.67
N THR A 264 -16.99 10.20 -1.83
CA THR A 264 -17.88 10.63 -0.74
C THR A 264 -18.57 9.45 -0.05
N LYS A 265 -19.05 8.47 -0.83
CA LYS A 265 -19.67 7.26 -0.27
C LYS A 265 -18.68 6.43 0.54
N LEU A 266 -17.45 6.28 0.06
CA LEU A 266 -16.41 5.53 0.74
C LEU A 266 -16.00 6.19 2.06
N TYR A 267 -15.64 7.47 2.03
CA TYR A 267 -15.20 8.22 3.21
C TYR A 267 -16.29 8.27 4.29
N ARG A 268 -17.54 8.53 3.90
CA ARG A 268 -18.69 8.46 4.82
C ARG A 268 -18.85 7.09 5.46
N ARG A 269 -18.70 6.01 4.68
CA ARG A 269 -18.79 4.63 5.21
C ARG A 269 -17.68 4.33 6.23
N LEU A 270 -16.51 4.94 6.06
CA LEU A 270 -15.36 4.77 6.95
C LEU A 270 -15.37 5.73 8.16
N GLY A 271 -16.37 6.62 8.26
CA GLY A 271 -16.41 7.65 9.30
C GLY A 271 -15.26 8.64 9.22
N LEU A 272 -14.76 8.89 8.01
CA LEU A 272 -13.68 9.85 7.75
C LEU A 272 -14.28 11.17 7.25
N ASP A 273 -13.86 12.27 7.85
CA ASP A 273 -14.22 13.62 7.39
C ASP A 273 -13.39 13.94 6.14
N TRP A 274 -14.04 13.92 4.97
CA TRP A 274 -13.44 14.26 3.69
C TRP A 274 -14.30 15.26 2.94
N GLU A 275 -13.66 16.33 2.47
CA GLU A 275 -14.24 17.32 1.58
C GLU A 275 -13.53 17.24 0.23
N ALA A 276 -14.28 17.43 -0.87
CA ALA A 276 -13.68 17.48 -2.19
C ALA A 276 -12.90 18.79 -2.33
N ASP A 277 -11.68 18.73 -2.86
CA ASP A 277 -10.95 19.95 -3.21
C ASP A 277 -11.81 20.79 -4.18
N ASP A 278 -11.95 22.09 -3.87
CA ASP A 278 -12.64 23.03 -4.75
C ASP A 278 -11.99 23.00 -6.13
N LEU A 279 -12.78 22.62 -7.14
CA LEU A 279 -12.35 22.52 -8.52
C LEU A 279 -12.03 23.94 -9.05
N ILE A 280 -10.74 24.22 -9.27
CA ILE A 280 -10.29 25.35 -10.11
C ILE A 280 -10.56 25.04 -11.58
#